data_AF-A0A920SQQ4-F1
#
_entry.id   AF-A0A920SQQ4-F1
#
_cell.length_a   1.000
_cell.length_b   1.000
_cell.length_c   1.000
_cell.angle_alpha   90.00
_cell.angle_beta   90.00
_cell.angle_gamma   90.00
#
_symmetry.space_group_name_H-M   'P 1'
#
loop_
_entity.id
_entity.type
_entity.pdbx_description
1 polymer ?
#
loop_
_entity_poly.entity_id
_entity_poly.type
_entity_poly.pdbx_seq_one_letter_code
_entity_poly.pdbx_strand_id
1 'polypeptide(L)'
;MVQLAVLLLGFEIWVSRSLCRLQGGLGGRRSSSPTPEYLDFWSGPGSGIILVALIVPAFIIPPGLLQKAYGASSERVLRIGIGIQGLVLLVFAMAPPLLGMIARVYIPDLEQVEFAVPPSANARLTTVFGALGLAAVFSAEVSSPDAILFMLSTSLSKDLYKRY
;
A
#
# COMPACT_ATOMS: atom_id res chain seq x y z
N MET A 1 14.07 -0.88 -9.56
CA MET A 1 14.51 -2.07 -8.77
C MET A 1 14.85 -1.70 -7.34
N VAL A 2 15.72 -0.70 -7.12
CA VAL A 2 16.06 -0.23 -5.76
C VAL A 2 14.82 0.19 -4.96
N GLN A 3 13.93 1.00 -5.53
CA GLN A 3 12.70 1.46 -4.87
C GLN A 3 11.77 0.31 -4.43
N LEU A 4 11.64 -0.72 -5.27
CA LEU A 4 10.83 -1.91 -4.97
C LEU A 4 11.49 -2.75 -3.87
N ALA A 5 12.82 -2.91 -3.90
CA ALA A 5 13.55 -3.60 -2.84
C ALA A 5 13.41 -2.87 -1.49
N VAL A 6 13.57 -1.54 -1.47
CA VAL A 6 13.38 -0.72 -0.27
C VAL A 6 11.96 -0.85 0.26
N LEU A 7 10.95 -0.80 -0.62
CA LEU A 7 9.55 -0.92 -0.25
C LEU A 7 9.24 -2.30 0.34
N LEU A 8 9.60 -3.39 -0.35
CA LEU A 8 9.28 -4.75 0.11
C LEU A 8 10.02 -5.09 1.40
N LEU A 9 11.33 -4.86 1.45
CA LEU A 9 12.13 -5.18 2.63
C LEU A 9 11.76 -4.31 3.83
N GLY A 10 11.53 -3.01 3.62
CA GLY A 10 11.18 -2.11 4.71
C GLY A 10 9.81 -2.44 5.31
N PHE A 11 8.80 -2.75 4.49
CA PHE A 11 7.50 -3.21 4.99
C PHE A 11 7.58 -4.59 5.66
N GLU A 12 8.32 -5.54 5.08
CA GLU A 12 8.47 -6.88 5.66
C GLU A 12 9.14 -6.84 7.03
N ILE A 13 10.27 -6.12 7.14
CA ILE A 13 11.00 -5.93 8.40
C ILE A 13 10.11 -5.21 9.42
N TRP A 14 9.40 -4.16 9.00
CA TRP A 14 8.55 -3.39 9.89
C TRP A 14 7.38 -4.23 10.43
N VAL A 15 6.62 -4.89 9.56
CA VAL A 15 5.47 -5.73 9.93
C VAL A 15 5.94 -6.88 10.82
N SER A 16 6.98 -7.62 10.42
CA SER A 16 7.51 -8.75 11.19
C SER A 16 7.96 -8.32 12.59
N ARG A 17 8.76 -7.24 12.69
CA ARG A 17 9.29 -6.80 13.98
C ARG A 17 8.21 -6.23 14.89
N SER A 18 7.19 -5.59 14.31
CA SER A 18 6.05 -5.06 15.05
C SER A 18 5.17 -6.18 15.58
N LEU A 19 4.93 -7.24 14.80
CA LEU A 19 4.21 -8.44 15.24
C LEU A 19 4.93 -9.16 16.37
N CYS A 20 6.27 -9.28 16.33
CA CYS A 20 7.04 -9.87 17.42
C CYS A 20 7.05 -9.04 18.72
N ARG A 21 6.78 -7.73 18.67
CA ARG A 21 6.75 -6.85 19.86
C ARG A 21 5.35 -6.62 20.44
N LEU A 22 4.31 -7.11 19.79
CA LEU A 22 2.95 -7.13 20.32
C LEU A 22 2.85 -8.16 21.46
N GLN A 23 2.74 -7.69 22.70
CA GLN A 23 2.43 -8.54 23.86
C GLN A 23 1.04 -9.18 23.64
N GLY A 24 1.02 -10.45 23.21
CA GLY A 24 -0.22 -11.20 22.88
C GLY A 24 -0.33 -11.72 21.44
N GLY A 25 0.64 -11.43 20.56
CA GLY A 25 0.65 -11.94 19.18
C GLY A 25 -0.58 -11.52 18.35
N LEU A 26 -1.05 -12.39 17.45
CA LEU A 26 -2.31 -12.20 16.69
C LEU A 26 -3.55 -12.06 17.60
N GLY A 27 -3.49 -12.56 18.85
CA GLY A 27 -4.59 -12.55 19.80
C GLY A 27 -4.93 -11.16 20.33
N GLY A 28 -3.92 -10.31 20.55
CA GLY A 28 -4.11 -8.92 21.01
C GLY A 28 -4.83 -8.01 20.00
N ARG A 29 -4.93 -8.45 18.73
CA ARG A 29 -5.59 -7.72 17.63
C ARG A 29 -7.11 -7.73 17.72
N ARG A 30 -7.69 -8.78 18.32
CA ARG A 30 -9.15 -8.90 18.48
C ARG A 30 -9.67 -8.06 19.66
N SER A 31 -8.85 -7.85 20.68
CA SER A 31 -9.20 -7.04 21.85
C SER A 31 -9.13 -5.53 21.60
N SER A 32 -8.48 -5.09 20.52
CA SER A 32 -8.34 -3.68 20.15
C SER A 32 -9.24 -3.26 18.98
N SER A 33 -10.17 -4.12 18.54
CA SER A 33 -11.12 -3.77 17.48
C SER A 33 -12.05 -2.65 17.98
N PRO A 34 -12.06 -1.46 17.36
CA PRO A 34 -12.86 -0.34 17.83
C PRO A 34 -14.37 -0.57 17.66
N THR A 35 -14.76 -1.40 16.70
CA THR A 35 -16.14 -1.80 16.46
C THR A 35 -16.24 -3.30 16.12
N PRO A 36 -17.38 -3.95 16.40
CA PRO A 36 -17.63 -5.34 15.99
C PRO A 36 -17.55 -5.53 14.47
N GLU A 37 -17.87 -4.48 13.70
CA GLU A 37 -17.88 -4.46 12.24
C GLU A 37 -16.50 -4.18 11.61
N TYR A 38 -15.45 -3.99 12.41
CA TYR A 38 -14.14 -3.52 11.94
C TYR A 38 -13.46 -4.44 10.89
N LEU A 39 -13.76 -5.74 10.92
CA LEU A 39 -13.29 -6.72 9.93
C LEU A 39 -14.41 -7.27 9.05
N ASP A 40 -15.59 -6.65 9.08
CA ASP A 40 -16.73 -7.11 8.31
C ASP A 40 -16.55 -6.77 6.83
N PHE A 41 -16.66 -7.81 6.00
CA PHE A 41 -16.56 -7.66 4.56
C PHE A 41 -17.89 -7.27 3.92
N TRP A 42 -19.02 -7.66 4.53
CA TRP A 42 -20.33 -7.65 3.88
C TRP A 42 -21.26 -6.53 4.39
N SER A 43 -21.21 -6.21 5.68
CA SER A 43 -22.10 -5.22 6.30
C SER A 43 -21.34 -4.09 6.99
N GLY A 44 -22.00 -2.92 7.04
CA GLY A 44 -21.49 -1.72 7.69
C GLY A 44 -20.99 -0.65 6.71
N PRO A 45 -20.95 0.63 7.14
CA PRO A 45 -20.54 1.77 6.32
C PRO A 45 -19.05 1.75 5.92
N GLY A 46 -18.23 0.95 6.60
CA GLY A 46 -16.82 0.71 6.27
C GLY A 46 -16.53 -0.68 5.72
N SER A 47 -17.55 -1.41 5.25
CA SER A 47 -17.41 -2.81 4.82
C SER A 47 -16.44 -2.99 3.66
N GLY A 48 -15.80 -4.15 3.63
CA GLY A 48 -14.86 -4.52 2.56
C GLY A 48 -15.45 -4.39 1.15
N ILE A 49 -16.73 -4.73 0.96
CA ILE A 49 -17.39 -4.62 -0.34
C ILE A 49 -17.54 -3.16 -0.81
N ILE A 50 -17.81 -2.21 0.11
CA ILE A 50 -17.87 -0.78 -0.22
C ILE A 50 -16.47 -0.28 -0.60
N LEU A 51 -15.43 -0.66 0.15
CA LEU A 51 -14.05 -0.28 -0.15
C LEU A 51 -13.59 -0.83 -1.51
N VAL A 52 -13.95 -2.08 -1.82
CA VAL A 52 -13.69 -2.68 -3.14
C VAL A 52 -14.39 -1.89 -4.23
N ALA A 53 -15.69 -1.59 -4.07
CA ALA A 53 -16.45 -0.83 -5.06
C ALA A 53 -15.91 0.59 -5.27
N LEU A 54 -15.36 1.22 -4.22
CA LEU A 54 -14.79 2.56 -4.28
C LEU A 54 -13.39 2.59 -4.91
N ILE A 55 -12.54 1.62 -4.57
CA ILE A 55 -11.11 1.65 -4.90
C ILE A 55 -10.82 0.95 -6.23
N VAL A 56 -11.43 -0.21 -6.50
CA VAL A 56 -11.12 -1.03 -7.69
C VAL A 56 -11.29 -0.28 -9.01
N PRO A 57 -12.33 0.56 -9.22
CA PRO A 57 -12.48 1.31 -10.47
C PRO A 57 -11.28 2.18 -10.81
N ALA A 58 -10.58 2.73 -9.80
CA ALA A 58 -9.39 3.56 -10.01
C ALA A 58 -8.20 2.80 -10.62
N PHE A 59 -8.23 1.46 -10.57
CA PHE A 59 -7.19 0.59 -11.13
C PHE A 59 -7.57 0.00 -12.49
N ILE A 60 -8.74 0.32 -13.03
CA ILE A 60 -9.19 -0.17 -14.35
C ILE A 60 -8.56 0.71 -15.44
N ILE A 61 -7.67 0.09 -16.23
CA ILE A 61 -6.97 0.69 -17.38
C ILE A 61 -6.15 1.94 -16.99
N PRO A 62 -5.11 1.80 -16.14
CA PRO A 62 -4.21 2.91 -15.87
C PRO A 62 -3.37 3.20 -17.12
N PRO A 63 -3.34 4.45 -17.64
CA PRO A 63 -2.54 4.78 -18.82
C PRO A 63 -1.05 4.46 -18.64
N GLY A 64 -0.54 4.55 -17.40
CA GLY A 64 0.84 4.16 -17.06
C GLY A 64 1.13 2.66 -17.20
N LEU A 65 0.11 1.80 -17.08
CA LEU A 65 0.26 0.35 -17.33
C LEU A 65 0.35 0.07 -18.84
N LEU A 66 -0.46 0.78 -19.62
CA LEU A 66 -0.46 0.66 -21.08
C LEU A 66 0.87 1.11 -21.70
N GLN A 67 1.48 2.16 -21.15
CA GLN A 67 2.78 2.66 -21.60
C GLN A 67 3.93 1.69 -21.27
N LYS A 68 3.87 1.01 -20.11
CA LYS A 68 4.80 -0.08 -19.78
C LYS A 68 4.60 -1.29 -20.69
N ALA A 69 3.37 -1.56 -21.11
CA ALA A 69 3.05 -2.64 -22.03
C ALA A 69 3.72 -2.48 -23.40
N TYR A 70 3.76 -1.25 -23.94
CA TYR A 70 4.44 -0.96 -25.21
C TYR A 70 5.96 -1.09 -25.16
N GLY A 71 6.57 -1.09 -23.96
CA GLY A 71 8.01 -1.31 -23.78
C GLY A 71 8.42 -2.78 -23.69
N ALA A 72 7.48 -3.72 -23.71
CA ALA A 72 7.78 -5.15 -23.59
C ALA A 72 8.36 -5.73 -24.89
N SER A 73 9.36 -6.60 -24.77
CA SER A 73 9.99 -7.25 -25.93
C SER A 73 9.10 -8.29 -26.63
N SER A 74 8.08 -8.81 -25.94
CA SER A 74 7.10 -9.73 -26.49
C SER A 74 5.81 -9.75 -25.66
N GLU A 75 4.73 -10.24 -26.26
CA GLU A 75 3.45 -10.44 -25.56
C GLU A 75 3.59 -11.40 -24.36
N ARG A 76 4.42 -12.44 -24.49
CA ARG A 76 4.66 -13.40 -23.40
C ARG A 76 5.31 -12.72 -22.20
N VAL A 77 6.32 -11.89 -22.44
CA VAL A 77 7.01 -11.13 -21.38
C VAL A 77 6.04 -10.17 -20.71
N LEU A 78 5.19 -9.51 -21.50
CA LEU A 78 4.16 -8.62 -20.97
C LEU A 78 3.17 -9.36 -20.06
N ARG A 79 2.62 -10.49 -20.52
CA ARG A 79 1.62 -11.27 -19.78
C ARG A 79 2.18 -11.80 -18.46
N ILE A 80 3.39 -12.35 -18.49
CA ILE A 80 4.08 -12.84 -17.30
C ILE A 80 4.39 -11.66 -16.36
N GLY A 81 4.90 -10.56 -16.90
CA GLY A 81 5.24 -9.36 -16.12
C GLY A 81 4.04 -8.79 -15.36
N ILE A 82 2.91 -8.61 -16.03
CA ILE A 82 1.65 -8.15 -15.41
C ILE A 82 1.16 -9.16 -14.38
N GLY A 83 1.20 -10.45 -14.69
CA GLY A 83 0.76 -11.50 -13.76
C GLY A 83 1.59 -11.52 -12.46
N ILE A 84 2.92 -11.45 -12.57
CA ILE A 84 3.82 -11.38 -11.42
C ILE A 84 3.60 -10.08 -10.64
N GLN A 85 3.45 -8.94 -11.34
CA GLN A 85 3.17 -7.66 -10.71
C GLN A 85 1.87 -7.72 -9.89
N GLY A 86 0.80 -8.27 -10.47
CA GLY A 86 -0.48 -8.43 -9.79
C GLY A 86 -0.36 -9.31 -8.54
N LEU A 87 0.39 -10.41 -8.62
CA LEU A 87 0.63 -11.29 -7.48
C LEU A 87 1.42 -10.59 -6.37
N VAL A 88 2.46 -9.84 -6.71
CA VAL A 88 3.24 -9.06 -5.73
C VAL A 88 2.37 -7.98 -5.09
N LEU A 89 1.54 -7.28 -5.87
CA LEU A 89 0.60 -6.28 -5.34
C LEU A 89 -0.45 -6.91 -4.42
N LEU A 90 -0.95 -8.10 -4.74
CA LEU A 90 -1.91 -8.82 -3.91
C LEU A 90 -1.31 -9.18 -2.54
N VAL A 91 -0.07 -9.67 -2.52
CA VAL A 91 0.65 -9.95 -1.26
C VAL A 91 0.91 -8.65 -0.50
N PHE A 92 1.38 -7.61 -1.19
CA PHE A 92 1.69 -6.32 -0.57
C PHE A 92 0.44 -5.60 -0.04
N ALA A 93 -0.74 -5.80 -0.64
CA ALA A 93 -2.00 -5.20 -0.21
C ALA A 93 -2.37 -5.54 1.24
N MET A 94 -1.80 -6.61 1.80
CA MET A 94 -1.99 -6.98 3.21
C MET A 94 -1.17 -6.09 4.16
N ALA A 95 -0.05 -5.53 3.71
CA ALA A 95 0.91 -4.86 4.59
C ALA A 95 0.39 -3.53 5.19
N PRO A 96 -0.19 -2.59 4.42
CA PRO A 96 -0.72 -1.35 5.00
C PRO A 96 -1.87 -1.57 5.99
N PRO A 97 -2.89 -2.42 5.71
CA PRO A 97 -3.92 -2.74 6.70
C PRO A 97 -3.36 -3.38 7.98
N LEU A 98 -2.36 -4.27 7.86
CA LEU A 98 -1.68 -4.85 9.02
C LEU A 98 -1.00 -3.78 9.87
N LEU A 99 -0.30 -2.84 9.27
CA LEU A 99 0.32 -1.74 10.01
C LEU A 99 -0.72 -0.82 10.66
N GLY A 100 -1.84 -0.53 9.99
CA GLY A 100 -2.95 0.22 10.58
C GLY A 100 -3.54 -0.48 11.82
N MET A 101 -3.75 -1.79 11.73
CA MET A 101 -4.20 -2.61 12.87
C MET A 101 -3.18 -2.61 14.01
N ILE A 102 -1.89 -2.72 13.71
CA ILE A 102 -0.81 -2.66 14.70
C ILE A 102 -0.76 -1.28 15.37
N ALA A 103 -0.87 -0.20 14.60
CA ALA A 103 -0.86 1.17 15.11
C ALA A 103 -2.01 1.41 16.10
N ARG A 104 -3.20 0.85 15.82
CA ARG A 104 -4.36 0.89 16.73
C ARG A 104 -4.13 0.17 18.05
N VAL A 105 -3.38 -0.93 18.07
CA VAL A 105 -3.02 -1.60 19.33
C VAL A 105 -2.05 -0.73 20.15
N TYR A 106 -1.14 -0.03 19.48
CA TYR A 106 -0.14 0.80 20.15
C TYR A 106 -0.68 2.15 20.62
N ILE A 107 -1.64 2.72 19.89
CA ILE A 107 -2.24 4.03 20.16
C ILE A 107 -3.77 3.88 20.00
N PRO A 108 -4.49 3.48 21.06
CA PRO A 108 -5.93 3.21 20.98
C PRO A 108 -6.75 4.48 20.69
N ASP A 109 -6.39 5.63 21.26
CA ASP A 109 -7.03 6.94 21.05
C ASP A 109 -6.32 7.77 19.97
N LEU A 110 -6.25 7.26 18.74
CA LEU A 110 -5.77 8.03 17.59
C LEU A 110 -6.80 9.09 17.19
N GLU A 111 -6.52 10.37 17.48
CA GLU A 111 -7.34 11.51 17.02
C GLU A 111 -7.43 11.57 15.49
N GLN A 112 -6.32 11.30 14.80
CA GLN A 112 -6.24 11.28 13.34
C GLN A 112 -5.79 9.90 12.84
N VAL A 113 -6.76 9.10 12.42
CA VAL A 113 -6.56 7.70 12.00
C VAL A 113 -5.68 7.60 10.75
N GLU A 114 -5.74 8.61 9.88
CA GLU A 114 -4.95 8.71 8.65
C GLU A 114 -3.43 8.89 8.90
N PHE A 115 -3.05 9.42 10.06
CA PHE A 115 -1.65 9.59 10.46
C PHE A 115 -1.16 8.50 11.43
N ALA A 116 -1.78 7.32 11.49
CA ALA A 116 -1.42 6.27 12.45
C ALA A 116 -0.01 5.66 12.20
N VAL A 117 0.48 5.75 10.97
CA VAL A 117 1.72 5.11 10.49
C VAL A 117 2.99 5.77 11.08
N PRO A 118 3.20 7.10 11.03
CA PRO A 118 4.39 7.73 11.64
C PRO A 118 4.52 7.62 13.17
N PRO A 119 3.47 7.86 13.98
CA PRO A 119 3.53 7.73 15.44
C PRO A 119 3.81 6.31 15.91
N SER A 120 3.26 5.29 15.22
CA SER A 120 3.46 3.88 15.58
C SER A 120 4.89 3.39 15.31
N ALA A 121 5.59 3.97 14.33
CA ALA A 121 7.02 3.69 14.10
C ALA A 121 7.90 4.18 15.27
N ASN A 122 7.56 5.34 15.85
CA ASN A 122 8.32 5.95 16.95
C ASN A 122 8.02 5.33 18.32
N ALA A 123 6.83 4.76 18.52
CA ALA A 123 6.39 4.32 19.84
C ALA A 123 7.15 3.06 20.36
N ARG A 124 7.51 2.11 19.49
CA ARG A 124 7.94 0.77 19.94
C ARG A 124 9.01 0.06 19.10
N LEU A 125 9.50 0.66 18.02
CA LEU A 125 10.62 0.10 17.24
C LEU A 125 11.93 0.77 17.62
N THR A 126 13.03 0.02 17.49
CA THR A 126 14.37 0.63 17.56
C THR A 126 14.50 1.59 16.37
N THR A 127 15.14 2.74 16.58
CA THR A 127 15.23 3.85 15.60
C THR A 127 15.55 3.40 14.17
N VAL A 128 16.46 2.43 14.02
CA VAL A 128 16.85 1.87 12.71
C VAL A 128 15.67 1.21 11.98
N PHE A 129 14.87 0.40 12.67
CA PHE A 129 13.74 -0.29 12.05
C PHE A 129 12.56 0.64 11.78
N GLY A 130 12.33 1.63 12.65
CA GLY A 130 11.37 2.70 12.40
C GLY A 130 11.75 3.52 11.17
N ALA A 131 13.02 3.90 11.05
CA ALA A 131 13.54 4.65 9.91
C ALA A 131 13.44 3.86 8.58
N LEU A 132 13.75 2.55 8.59
CA LEU A 132 13.59 1.70 7.41
C LEU A 132 12.12 1.57 6.97
N GLY A 133 11.20 1.42 7.94
CA GLY A 133 9.76 1.40 7.66
C GLY A 133 9.27 2.72 7.06
N LEU A 134 9.67 3.86 7.65
CA LEU A 134 9.34 5.19 7.14
C LEU A 134 9.95 5.47 5.77
N ALA A 135 11.19 5.03 5.52
CA ALA A 135 11.82 5.12 4.21
C ALA A 135 11.06 4.31 3.16
N ALA A 136 10.51 3.15 3.53
CA ALA A 136 9.68 2.35 2.65
C ALA A 136 8.33 3.00 2.35
N VAL A 137 7.67 3.60 3.35
CA VAL A 137 6.44 4.39 3.15
C VAL A 137 6.73 5.57 2.24
N PHE A 138 7.78 6.34 2.51
CA PHE A 138 8.15 7.49 1.67
C PHE A 138 8.48 7.07 0.24
N SER A 139 9.22 5.97 0.08
CA SER A 139 9.53 5.37 -1.21
C SER A 139 8.25 4.96 -1.97
N ALA A 140 7.24 4.44 -1.27
CA ALA A 140 5.94 4.12 -1.85
C ALA A 140 5.19 5.40 -2.27
N GLU A 141 5.12 6.40 -1.39
CA GLU A 141 4.44 7.67 -1.64
C GLU A 141 5.04 8.39 -2.84
N VAL A 142 6.37 8.48 -2.95
CA VAL A 142 7.06 9.12 -4.08
C VAL A 142 6.84 8.38 -5.41
N SER A 143 6.54 7.08 -5.38
CA SER A 143 6.25 6.31 -6.61
C SER A 143 4.95 6.76 -7.30
N SER A 144 3.99 7.27 -6.52
CA SER A 144 2.66 7.64 -7.03
C SER A 144 2.69 8.94 -7.85
N PRO A 145 3.27 10.06 -7.36
CA PRO A 145 3.46 11.27 -8.14
C PRO A 145 4.28 11.05 -9.42
N ASP A 146 5.34 10.23 -9.39
CA ASP A 146 6.13 9.94 -10.59
C ASP A 146 5.27 9.30 -11.68
N ALA A 147 4.46 8.30 -11.32
CA ALA A 147 3.53 7.66 -12.24
C ALA A 147 2.44 8.63 -12.73
N ILE A 148 1.86 9.45 -11.84
CA ILE A 148 0.83 10.43 -12.19
C ILE A 148 1.38 11.50 -13.13
N LEU A 149 2.54 12.07 -12.82
CA LEU A 149 3.21 13.08 -13.65
C LEU A 149 3.54 12.51 -15.03
N PHE A 150 4.02 11.27 -15.08
CA PHE A 150 4.28 10.59 -16.34
C PHE A 150 2.99 10.39 -17.16
N MET A 151 1.90 9.92 -16.54
CA MET A 151 0.60 9.77 -17.20
C MET A 151 0.04 11.11 -17.69
N LEU A 152 0.09 12.17 -16.87
CA LEU A 152 -0.38 13.50 -17.25
C LEU A 152 0.46 14.11 -18.37
N SER A 153 1.79 14.02 -18.29
CA SER A 153 2.71 14.56 -19.30
C SER A 153 2.51 13.88 -20.66
N THR A 154 2.35 12.55 -20.66
CA THR A 154 2.13 11.78 -21.89
C THR A 154 0.76 12.05 -22.51
N SER A 155 -0.32 12.07 -21.72
CA SER A 155 -1.65 12.46 -22.20
C SER A 155 -1.67 13.90 -22.74
N LEU A 156 -1.07 14.86 -22.03
CA LEU A 156 -0.97 16.24 -22.51
C LEU A 156 -0.20 16.32 -23.84
N SER A 157 0.93 15.62 -23.95
CA SER A 157 1.77 15.69 -25.14
C SER A 157 1.15 15.00 -26.35
N LYS A 158 0.50 13.84 -26.17
CA LYS A 158 -0.01 13.00 -27.25
C LYS A 158 -1.45 13.32 -27.62
N ASP A 159 -2.30 13.55 -26.63
CA ASP A 159 -3.74 13.69 -26.83
C ASP A 159 -4.17 15.15 -27.01
N LEU A 160 -3.40 16.11 -26.48
CA LEU A 160 -3.66 17.55 -26.66
C LEU A 160 -2.70 18.16 -27.68
N TYR A 161 -1.38 18.20 -27.39
CA TYR A 161 -0.42 18.96 -28.21
C TYR A 161 -0.17 18.41 -29.62
N LYS A 162 -0.17 17.08 -29.79
CA LYS A 162 0.07 16.46 -31.12
C LYS A 162 -1.21 16.22 -31.92
N ARG A 163 -2.36 16.20 -31.24
CA ARG A 163 -3.65 15.90 -31.85
C ARG A 163 -4.37 17.14 -32.36
N TYR A 164 -4.16 18.28 -31.70
CA TYR A 164 -4.71 19.59 -32.03
C TYR A 164 -3.57 20.59 -32.24
#